data_AF-A0A3M1SN03-F1
#
_entry.id   AF-A0A3M1SN03-F1
#
_cell.length_a   1.000
_cell.length_b   1.000
_cell.length_c   1.000
_cell.angle_alpha   90.00
_cell.angle_beta   90.00
_cell.angle_gamma   90.00
#
_symmetry.space_group_name_H-M   'P 1'
#
loop_
_entity.id
_entity.type
_entity.pdbx_description
1 polymer ?
#
loop_
_entity_poly.entity_id
_entity_poly.type
_entity_poly.pdbx_seq_one_letter_code
_entity_poly.pdbx_strand_id
1 'polypeptide(L)' 'ACPVACIHEGPGKNTKGTDWYWIDFSTCIDCGICLQVCPVEGAIVDEERPELQQTP' A
#
# COMPACT_ATOMS: atom_id res chain seq x y z
N ALA A 1 -1.13 10.61 -0.84
CA ALA A 1 -0.44 11.67 -0.08
C ALA A 1 0.68 11.08 0.80
N CYS A 2 1.49 10.17 0.26
CA CYS A 2 2.64 9.65 0.99
C CYS A 2 3.77 10.71 0.96
N PRO A 3 4.32 11.13 2.11
CA PRO A 3 5.34 12.19 2.15
C PRO A 3 6.70 11.74 1.58
N VAL A 4 6.93 10.43 1.53
CA VAL A 4 8.19 9.82 1.08
C VAL A 4 8.01 8.97 -0.19
N ALA A 5 6.84 9.07 -0.83
CA ALA A 5 6.52 8.34 -2.06
C ALA A 5 6.72 6.80 -2.00
N CYS A 6 6.50 6.18 -0.83
CA CYS A 6 6.63 4.72 -0.66
C CYS A 6 5.46 3.87 -1.20
N ILE A 7 4.52 4.44 -1.96
CA ILE A 7 3.37 3.69 -2.53
C ILE A 7 3.55 3.60 -4.03
N HIS A 8 3.62 2.38 -4.55
CA HIS A 8 3.86 2.10 -5.96
C HIS A 8 2.66 1.38 -6.59
N GLU A 9 2.38 1.68 -7.85
CA GLU A 9 1.42 0.92 -8.64
C GLU A 9 2.01 -0.46 -8.95
N GLY A 10 1.20 -1.50 -8.77
CA GLY A 10 1.56 -2.86 -9.14
C GLY A 10 1.34 -3.13 -10.63
N PRO A 11 2.03 -4.12 -11.22
CA PRO A 11 1.86 -4.45 -12.63
C PRO A 11 0.45 -4.98 -12.93
N GLY A 12 -0.12 -4.53 -14.06
CA GLY A 12 -1.38 -5.04 -14.58
C GLY A 12 -2.59 -4.71 -13.70
N LYS A 13 -3.58 -5.59 -13.71
CA LYS A 13 -4.81 -5.46 -12.91
C LYS A 13 -4.87 -6.59 -11.87
N ASN A 14 -5.48 -6.32 -10.72
CA ASN A 14 -5.75 -7.35 -9.72
C ASN A 14 -6.84 -8.33 -10.18
N THR A 15 -7.20 -9.29 -9.32
CA THR A 15 -8.25 -10.30 -9.59
C THR A 15 -9.65 -9.71 -9.82
N LYS A 16 -9.88 -8.45 -9.45
CA LYS A 16 -11.13 -7.71 -9.69
C LYS A 16 -11.07 -6.83 -10.94
N GLY A 17 -9.97 -6.87 -11.69
CA GLY A 17 -9.79 -6.06 -12.90
C GLY A 17 -9.48 -4.58 -12.64
N THR A 18 -9.11 -4.21 -11.41
CA THR A 18 -8.76 -2.82 -11.05
C THR A 18 -7.26 -2.64 -10.85
N ASP A 19 -6.81 -1.39 -10.86
CA ASP A 19 -5.47 -1.03 -10.43
C ASP A 19 -5.26 -1.42 -8.97
N TRP A 20 -4.01 -1.66 -8.62
CA TRP A 20 -3.59 -2.05 -7.28
C TRP A 20 -2.23 -1.45 -6.97
N TYR A 21 -1.95 -1.35 -5.68
CA TYR A 21 -0.76 -0.68 -5.17
C TYR A 21 -0.12 -1.51 -4.07
N TRP A 22 1.17 -1.30 -3.86
CA TRP A 22 1.95 -1.88 -2.78
C TRP A 22 2.81 -0.81 -2.11
N ILE A 23 3.14 -1.02 -0.84
CA ILE A 23 3.93 -0.16 0.02
C ILE A 23 5.36 -0.71 0.07
N ASP A 24 6.33 0.11 -0.34
CA ASP A 24 7.74 -0.17 -0.12
C ASP A 24 8.11 0.09 1.35
N PHE A 25 8.23 -0.99 2.12
CA PHE A 25 8.60 -0.94 3.53
C PHE A 25 9.99 -0.35 3.76
N SER A 26 10.93 -0.49 2.81
CA SER A 26 12.27 0.09 2.96
C SER A 26 12.28 1.62 2.88
N THR A 27 11.30 2.20 2.20
CA THR A 27 11.11 3.66 2.06
C THR A 27 10.08 4.20 3.06
N CYS A 28 9.22 3.35 3.62
CA CYS A 28 8.21 3.75 4.59
C CYS A 28 8.85 4.37 5.86
N ILE A 29 8.21 5.40 6.41
CA ILE A 29 8.63 6.08 7.65
C ILE A 29 7.53 6.08 8.72
N ASP A 30 6.55 5.19 8.56
CA ASP A 30 5.43 5.00 9.50
C ASP A 30 4.61 6.26 9.81
N CYS A 31 4.47 7.15 8.82
CA CYS A 31 3.75 8.42 9.01
C CYS A 31 2.23 8.27 9.23
N GLY A 32 1.65 7.09 8.97
CA GLY A 32 0.23 6.80 9.19
C GLY A 32 -0.78 7.49 8.25
N ILE A 33 -0.35 8.40 7.37
CA ILE A 33 -1.26 9.15 6.49
C ILE A 33 -2.05 8.21 5.57
N CYS A 34 -1.42 7.15 5.05
CA CYS A 34 -2.10 6.20 4.17
C CYS A 34 -3.26 5.48 4.87
N LEU A 35 -3.12 5.13 6.16
CA LEU A 35 -4.21 4.56 6.97
C LEU A 35 -5.38 5.52 7.12
N GLN A 36 -5.11 6.82 7.26
CA GLN A 36 -6.14 7.84 7.47
C GLN A 36 -6.92 8.19 6.19
N VAL A 37 -6.24 8.19 5.04
CA VAL A 37 -6.82 8.69 3.78
C VAL A 37 -7.32 7.60 2.85
N CYS A 38 -6.93 6.33 3.06
CA CYS A 38 -7.38 5.24 2.21
C CYS A 38 -8.89 5.03 2.42
N PRO A 39 -9.71 5.13 1.36
CA PRO A 39 -11.16 4.97 1.48
C PRO A 39 -11.59 3.49 1.58
N VAL A 40 -10.66 2.55 1.47
CA VAL A 40 -10.92 1.11 1.49
C VAL A 40 -10.61 0.58 2.88
N GLU A 41 -11.66 0.22 3.62
CA GLU A 41 -11.54 -0.38 4.95
C GLU A 41 -10.69 -1.65 4.91
N GLY A 42 -9.73 -1.74 5.84
CA GLY A 42 -8.85 -2.91 5.99
C GLY A 42 -7.82 -3.11 4.88
N ALA A 43 -7.71 -2.19 3.91
CA ALA A 43 -6.69 -2.29 2.86
C ALA A 43 -5.26 -2.06 3.38
N ILE A 44 -5.10 -1.31 4.47
CA ILE A 44 -3.83 -0.98 5.08
C ILE A 44 -3.95 -1.22 6.58
N VAL A 45 -2.92 -1.83 7.18
CA VAL A 45 -2.79 -2.09 8.62
C VAL A 45 -1.62 -1.28 9.18
N ASP A 46 -1.59 -1.08 10.50
CA ASP A 46 -0.59 -0.30 11.25
C ASP A 46 0.69 -1.07 11.55
N GLU A 47 0.82 -2.29 11.04
CA GLU A 47 1.98 -3.15 11.17
C GLU A 47 2.50 -3.58 9.80
N GLU A 48 3.82 -3.68 9.64
CA GLU A 48 4.39 -4.29 8.44
C GLU A 48 4.11 -5.80 8.42
N ARG A 49 3.32 -6.24 7.43
CA ARG A 49 2.91 -7.63 7.24
C ARG A 49 3.26 -8.10 5.82
N PRO A 50 4.53 -8.42 5.53
CA PRO A 50 4.99 -8.76 4.18
C PRO A 50 4.22 -9.92 3.54
N GLU A 51 3.72 -10.85 4.34
CA GLU A 51 2.94 -11.99 3.89
C GLU A 51 1.54 -11.64 3.36
N LEU A 52 1.02 -10.44 3.68
CA LEU A 52 -0.30 -9.96 3.21
C LEU A 52 -0.20 -9.15 1.92
N GLN A 53 1.00 -8.72 1.53
CA GLN A 53 1.21 -7.85 0.39
C GLN A 53 1.68 -8.65 -0.83
N GLN A 54 1.15 -8.30 -1.99
CA GLN A 54 1.73 -8.71 -3.28
C GLN A 54 2.75 -7.64 -3.67
N THR A 55 3.96 -8.06 -4.07
CA THR A 55 4.97 -7.18 -4.65
C THR A 55 5.33 -7.69 -6.05
N PRO A 56 5.74 -6.81 -6.98
CA PRO A 56 6.35 -7.23 -8.24
C PRO A 56 7.59 -8.10 -8.04
#